data_AF-A0A358E257-F1
#
_entry.id   AF-A0A358E257-F1
#
_cell.length_a   1.000
_cell.length_b   1.000
_cell.length_c   1.000
_cell.angle_alpha   90.00
_cell.angle_beta   90.00
_cell.angle_gamma   90.00
#
_symmetry.space_group_name_H-M   'P 1'
#
loop_
_entity.id
_entity.type
_entity.pdbx_description
1 polymer ?
#
loop_
_entity_poly.entity_id
_entity_poly.type
_entity_poly.pdbx_seq_one_letter_code
_entity_poly.pdbx_strand_id
1 'polypeptide(L)'
;MSFSSLIQKLPKAELHLHIEGSLTPELMWHLAKKHNITLPYKSVEEIAAAYQFSDLQSFLDIYYAGAGVLIDEDDFFALMWAYLSRCAEEH
;
A
#
# COMPACT_ATOMS: atom_id res chain seq x y z
N MET A 1 -15.83 16.70 -22.28
CA MET A 1 -15.14 16.05 -21.14
C MET A 1 -16.07 14.99 -20.59
N SER A 2 -15.55 13.80 -20.24
CA SER A 2 -16.33 12.80 -19.51
C SER A 2 -16.38 13.16 -18.03
N PHE A 3 -17.40 12.65 -17.31
CA PHE A 3 -17.46 12.79 -15.84
C PHE A 3 -16.19 12.29 -15.15
N SER A 4 -15.62 11.18 -15.62
CA SER A 4 -14.35 10.63 -15.11
C SER A 4 -13.20 11.64 -15.25
N SER A 5 -13.06 12.28 -16.42
CA SER A 5 -12.01 13.29 -16.65
C SER A 5 -12.17 14.55 -15.79
N LEU A 6 -13.39 14.85 -15.34
CA LEU A 6 -13.65 15.96 -14.41
C LEU A 6 -13.23 15.56 -12.98
N ILE A 7 -13.66 14.39 -12.50
CA ILE A 7 -13.36 13.88 -11.16
C ILE A 7 -11.84 13.79 -10.93
N GLN A 8 -11.11 13.28 -11.92
CA GLN A 8 -9.64 13.15 -11.83
C GLN A 8 -8.94 14.51 -11.63
N LYS A 9 -9.47 15.59 -12.20
CA LYS A 9 -8.84 16.92 -12.19
C LYS A 9 -9.24 17.82 -11.02
N LEU A 10 -10.27 17.46 -10.26
CA LEU A 10 -10.70 18.28 -9.12
C LEU A 10 -9.62 18.28 -8.04
N PRO A 11 -9.34 19.42 -7.39
CA PRO A 11 -8.50 19.48 -6.19
C PRO A 11 -9.12 18.66 -5.06
N LYS A 12 -8.35 17.76 -4.44
CA LYS A 12 -8.84 16.86 -3.37
C LYS A 12 -8.09 17.06 -2.06
N ALA A 13 -8.75 16.72 -0.95
CA ALA A 13 -8.13 16.55 0.36
C ALA A 13 -8.52 15.18 0.90
N GLU A 14 -7.52 14.34 1.20
CA GLU A 14 -7.73 13.03 1.82
C GLU A 14 -7.62 13.18 3.34
N LEU A 15 -8.75 13.00 4.03
CA LEU A 15 -8.86 13.25 5.48
C LEU A 15 -8.88 11.97 6.32
N HIS A 16 -8.95 10.81 5.67
CA HIS A 16 -8.89 9.50 6.31
C HIS A 16 -8.03 8.59 5.46
N LEU A 17 -6.81 8.34 5.92
CA LEU A 17 -5.89 7.36 5.35
C LEU A 17 -5.07 6.73 6.47
N HIS A 18 -4.85 5.42 6.36
CA HIS A 18 -3.83 4.71 7.13
C HIS A 18 -2.61 4.56 6.22
N ILE A 19 -1.44 5.06 6.62
CA ILE A 19 -0.27 5.08 5.75
C ILE A 19 0.24 3.67 5.45
N GLU A 20 0.13 2.76 6.41
CA GLU A 20 0.44 1.35 6.24
C GLU A 20 -0.52 0.68 5.23
N GLY A 21 -1.73 1.24 5.08
CA GLY A 21 -2.70 0.82 4.07
C GLY A 21 -2.34 1.24 2.65
N SER A 22 -1.37 2.16 2.45
CA SER A 22 -0.83 2.49 1.12
C SER A 22 0.36 1.62 0.71
N LEU A 23 0.73 0.62 1.52
CA LEU A 23 1.80 -0.31 1.20
C LEU A 23 1.38 -1.18 0.00
N THR A 24 2.10 -1.04 -1.12
CA THR A 24 1.82 -1.84 -2.32
C THR A 24 2.41 -3.24 -2.20
N PRO A 25 1.86 -4.24 -2.93
CA PRO A 25 2.45 -5.56 -3.03
C PRO A 25 3.93 -5.57 -3.42
N GLU A 26 4.33 -4.69 -4.34
CA GLU A 26 5.71 -4.56 -4.80
C GLU A 26 6.63 -4.06 -3.68
N LEU A 27 6.20 -3.03 -2.94
CA LEU A 27 6.98 -2.49 -1.83
C LEU A 27 7.04 -3.49 -0.67
N MET A 28 5.93 -4.13 -0.32
CA MET A 28 5.89 -5.20 0.68
C MET A 28 6.88 -6.33 0.34
N TRP A 29 6.88 -6.79 -0.91
CA TRP A 29 7.79 -7.82 -1.39
C TRP A 29 9.26 -7.39 -1.36
N HIS A 30 9.54 -6.15 -1.76
CA HIS A 30 10.87 -5.57 -1.72
C HIS A 30 11.43 -5.49 -0.29
N LEU A 31 10.63 -4.97 0.64
CA LEU A 31 11.01 -4.80 2.05
C LEU A 31 11.17 -6.14 2.77
N ALA A 32 10.30 -7.11 2.50
CA ALA A 32 10.46 -8.46 3.02
C ALA A 32 11.83 -9.06 2.62
N LYS A 33 12.27 -8.86 1.37
CA LYS A 33 13.59 -9.28 0.91
C LYS A 33 14.72 -8.50 1.58
N LYS A 34 14.59 -7.16 1.70
CA LYS A 34 15.56 -6.29 2.37
C LYS A 34 15.86 -6.80 3.78
N HIS A 35 14.82 -7.19 4.51
CA HIS A 35 14.90 -7.59 5.93
C HIS A 35 14.96 -9.10 6.17
N ASN A 36 15.02 -9.92 5.12
CA ASN A 36 14.98 -11.39 5.21
C ASN A 36 13.76 -11.93 5.98
N ILE A 37 12.59 -11.29 5.79
CA ILE A 37 11.32 -11.71 6.38
C ILE A 37 10.61 -12.67 5.42
N THR A 38 10.25 -13.85 5.91
CA THR A 38 9.46 -14.81 5.14
C THR A 38 7.98 -14.40 5.17
N LEU A 39 7.46 -13.99 4.02
CA LEU A 39 6.03 -13.77 3.83
C LEU A 39 5.29 -15.10 3.58
N PRO A 40 3.99 -15.19 3.90
CA PRO A 40 3.15 -16.34 3.54
C PRO A 40 2.81 -16.40 2.04
N TYR A 41 3.40 -15.53 1.23
CA TYR A 41 3.21 -15.39 -0.21
C TYR A 41 4.52 -15.66 -0.95
N LYS A 42 4.45 -16.21 -2.16
CA LYS A 42 5.62 -16.59 -2.97
C LYS A 42 5.95 -15.60 -4.08
N SER A 43 5.09 -14.62 -4.33
CA SER A 43 5.33 -13.58 -5.32
C SER A 43 4.47 -12.33 -5.06
N VAL A 44 4.76 -11.26 -5.81
CA VAL A 44 3.96 -10.03 -5.82
C VAL A 44 2.53 -10.33 -6.26
N GLU A 45 2.36 -11.22 -7.24
CA GLU A 45 1.05 -11.63 -7.76
C GLU A 45 0.23 -12.38 -6.70
N GLU A 46 0.86 -13.22 -5.87
CA GLU A 46 0.18 -13.88 -4.76
C GLU A 46 -0.24 -12.87 -3.67
N ILE A 47 0.57 -11.85 -3.38
CA ILE A 47 0.18 -10.76 -2.46
C ILE A 47 -1.01 -10.00 -3.03
N ALA A 48 -0.96 -9.60 -4.30
CA ALA A 48 -2.06 -8.88 -4.95
C ALA A 48 -3.35 -9.71 -4.98
N ALA A 49 -3.24 -11.02 -5.22
CA ALA A 49 -4.39 -11.94 -5.19
C ALA A 49 -5.00 -12.08 -3.79
N ALA A 50 -4.21 -11.86 -2.72
CA ALA A 50 -4.68 -11.90 -1.35
C ALA A 50 -5.50 -10.67 -0.94
N TYR A 51 -5.57 -9.62 -1.78
CA TYR A 51 -6.41 -8.43 -1.54
C TYR A 51 -7.89 -8.70 -1.91
N GLN A 52 -8.41 -9.84 -1.43
CA GLN A 52 -9.79 -10.30 -1.58
C GLN A 52 -10.32 -10.59 -0.17
N PHE A 53 -11.08 -9.64 0.38
CA PHE A 53 -11.48 -9.65 1.78
C PHE A 53 -12.93 -10.11 1.95
N SER A 54 -13.19 -10.98 2.92
CA SER A 54 -14.54 -11.40 3.31
C SER A 54 -15.13 -10.54 4.43
N ASP A 55 -14.26 -9.95 5.24
CA ASP A 55 -14.60 -9.09 6.38
C ASP A 55 -13.40 -8.21 6.79
N LEU A 56 -13.59 -7.40 7.82
CA LEU A 56 -12.54 -6.54 8.37
C LEU A 56 -11.34 -7.35 8.88
N GLN A 57 -11.55 -8.53 9.47
CA GLN A 57 -10.46 -9.32 10.03
C GLN A 57 -9.55 -9.87 8.93
N SER A 58 -10.13 -10.40 7.85
CA SER A 58 -9.38 -10.88 6.68
C SER A 58 -8.54 -9.78 6.02
N PHE A 59 -8.99 -8.53 6.07
CA PHE A 59 -8.19 -7.37 5.68
C PHE A 59 -7.07 -7.09 6.70
N LEU A 60 -7.38 -7.08 7.99
CA LEU A 60 -6.41 -6.78 9.04
C LEU A 60 -5.27 -7.80 9.09
N ASP A 61 -5.53 -9.06 8.77
CA ASP A 61 -4.52 -10.11 8.77
C ASP A 61 -3.37 -9.80 7.78
N ILE A 62 -3.71 -9.39 6.54
CA ILE A 62 -2.69 -8.99 5.57
C ILE A 62 -2.11 -7.61 5.88
N TYR A 63 -2.92 -6.68 6.40
CA TYR A 63 -2.46 -5.35 6.80
C TYR A 63 -1.33 -5.43 7.83
N TYR A 64 -1.50 -6.25 8.87
CA TYR A 64 -0.45 -6.43 9.89
C TYR A 64 0.75 -7.23 9.37
N ALA A 65 0.54 -8.20 8.47
CA ALA A 65 1.66 -8.87 7.79
C ALA A 65 2.49 -7.88 6.94
N GLY A 66 1.83 -6.93 6.28
CA GLY A 66 2.46 -5.84 5.55
C GLY A 66 3.18 -4.85 6.48
N ALA A 67 2.55 -4.41 7.55
CA ALA A 67 3.20 -3.55 8.54
C ALA A 67 4.46 -4.20 9.15
N GLY A 68 4.47 -5.53 9.28
CA GLY A 68 5.60 -6.29 9.81
C GLY A 68 6.88 -6.23 8.98
N VAL A 69 6.84 -5.74 7.72
CA VAL A 69 8.06 -5.56 6.90
C VAL A 69 8.67 -4.16 6.99
N LEU A 70 8.05 -3.24 7.71
CA LEU A 70 8.55 -1.89 7.97
C LEU A 70 9.40 -1.91 9.24
N ILE A 71 10.73 -1.88 9.11
CA ILE A 71 11.66 -2.12 10.23
C ILE A 71 12.50 -0.89 10.55
N ASP A 72 13.08 -0.25 9.54
CA ASP A 72 13.99 0.89 9.69
C ASP A 72 13.42 2.18 9.10
N GLU A 73 14.08 3.31 9.39
CA GLU A 73 13.66 4.65 8.98
C GLU A 73 13.44 4.77 7.46
N ASP A 74 14.31 4.15 6.66
CA ASP A 74 14.25 4.21 5.20
C ASP A 74 12.98 3.53 4.65
N ASP A 75 12.48 2.49 5.33
CA ASP A 75 11.24 1.80 4.94
C ASP A 75 10.02 2.72 5.07
N PHE A 76 9.93 3.41 6.20
CA PHE A 76 8.85 4.37 6.46
C PHE A 76 8.95 5.58 5.55
N PHE A 77 10.17 6.04 5.27
CA PHE A 77 10.41 7.08 4.27
C PHE A 77 9.91 6.65 2.90
N ALA A 78 10.30 5.46 2.44
CA ALA A 78 9.91 4.93 1.13
C ALA A 78 8.38 4.80 1.00
N LEU A 79 7.73 4.29 2.05
CA LEU A 79 6.27 4.17 2.11
C LEU A 79 5.57 5.53 1.99
N MET A 80 5.97 6.50 2.83
CA MET A 80 5.37 7.83 2.82
C MET A 80 5.63 8.55 1.50
N TRP A 81 6.84 8.44 0.96
CA TRP A 81 7.23 9.05 -0.29
C TRP A 81 6.42 8.52 -1.48
N ALA A 82 6.20 7.20 -1.53
CA ALA A 82 5.37 6.57 -2.55
C ALA A 82 3.92 7.08 -2.48
N TYR A 83 3.35 7.17 -1.28
CA TYR A 83 2.00 7.71 -1.07
C TYR A 83 1.89 9.17 -1.52
N LEU A 84 2.79 10.05 -1.07
CA LEU A 84 2.77 11.47 -1.44
C LEU A 84 2.97 11.69 -2.94
N SER A 85 3.81 10.87 -3.58
CA SER A 85 4.04 10.93 -5.03
C SER A 85 2.74 10.60 -5.79
N ARG A 86 2.00 9.56 -5.36
CA ARG A 86 0.68 9.23 -5.91
C ARG A 86 -0.33 10.36 -5.71
N CYS A 87 -0.40 10.95 -4.51
CA CYS A 87 -1.26 12.09 -4.22
C CYS A 87 -0.91 13.34 -5.04
N ALA A 88 0.33 13.48 -5.52
CA ALA A 88 0.69 14.60 -6.40
C ALA A 88 0.21 14.36 -7.85
N GLU A 89 0.17 13.10 -8.28
CA GLU A 89 -0.32 12.68 -9.60
C GLU A 89 -1.86 12.70 -9.67
N GLU A 90 -2.52 12.34 -8.57
CA GLU A 90 -3.96 12.46 -8.37
C GLU A 90 -4.27 13.86 -7.81
N HIS A 91 -4.73 14.80 -8.63
CA HIS A 91 -5.13 16.16 -8.16
C HIS A 91 -6.17 16.12 -7.03
#